data_AF-A0A3S2VAG8-F1
#
_entry.id   AF-A0A3S2VAG8-F1
#
_cell.length_a   1.000
_cell.length_b   1.000
_cell.length_c   1.000
_cell.angle_alpha   90.00
_cell.angle_beta   90.00
_cell.angle_gamma   90.00
#
_symmetry.space_group_name_H-M   'P 1'
#
loop_
_entity.id
_entity.type
_entity.pdbx_description
1 polymer ?
#
loop_
_entity_poly.entity_id
_entity_poly.type
_entity_poly.pdbx_seq_one_letter_code
_entity_poly.pdbx_strand_id
1 'polypeptide(L)'
;MGIKCTVMMLAACAILAGCSGNDDKAVKKVATPKAPPLQAPFRFHKLVEVAPGNDFDILSWGRGATDVGSFIILHSDSVAMNYTTTTGDLEGTVVDVYNADMDVDGNPELLIESHSKDTTKYTNIYSFEFNNSRASKLDFPDLTRKQSKGYRGQDNFYIKEGKFIREFPIYTGEGKAAKPSGAKRVLQYSLRNNSFTVEQLSKDSTDKDDPVIQPVKQENKAMVKKSGKKKSSSKKKRRHRRRE
;
A
#
# COMPACT_ATOMS: atom_id res chain seq x y z
N MET A 1 5.17 -14.55 106.54
CA MET A 1 5.70 -13.18 106.51
C MET A 1 6.55 -13.07 105.25
N GLY A 2 5.97 -12.49 104.19
CA GLY A 2 6.62 -12.44 102.88
C GLY A 2 7.74 -11.40 102.81
N ILE A 3 8.59 -11.49 101.80
CA ILE A 3 9.18 -10.37 101.04
C ILE A 3 9.98 -10.93 99.85
N LYS A 4 9.37 -10.74 98.67
CA LYS A 4 9.91 -10.37 97.35
C LYS A 4 11.23 -10.98 96.87
N CYS A 5 11.05 -11.89 95.91
CA CYS A 5 11.99 -12.28 94.87
C CYS A 5 12.39 -11.05 94.04
N THR A 6 13.68 -10.68 94.06
CA THR A 6 14.26 -9.78 93.05
C THR A 6 15.45 -10.52 92.46
N VAL A 7 15.25 -11.01 91.24
CA VAL A 7 16.26 -11.76 90.50
C VAL A 7 17.36 -10.81 90.05
N MET A 8 18.54 -11.12 90.58
CA MET A 8 19.88 -10.77 90.17
C MET A 8 20.09 -11.08 88.68
N MET A 9 20.65 -10.17 87.89
CA MET A 9 21.35 -10.56 86.67
C MET A 9 22.79 -10.07 86.71
N LEU A 10 23.67 -11.07 86.72
CA LEU A 10 25.11 -11.00 86.86
C LEU A 10 25.79 -10.28 85.69
N ALA A 11 26.90 -9.68 86.08
CA ALA A 11 27.97 -9.14 85.28
C ALA A 11 28.66 -10.16 84.35
N ALA A 12 29.31 -9.66 83.30
CA ALA A 12 30.77 -9.56 83.23
C ALA A 12 31.39 -10.00 81.89
N CYS A 13 32.37 -9.17 81.49
CA CYS A 13 33.58 -9.46 80.73
C CYS A 13 33.52 -9.60 79.21
N ALA A 14 34.00 -8.53 78.59
CA ALA A 14 34.61 -8.50 77.27
C ALA A 14 35.90 -9.34 77.23
N ILE A 15 36.10 -10.10 76.15
CA ILE A 15 37.42 -10.40 75.57
C ILE A 15 37.26 -10.40 74.03
N LEU A 16 38.05 -9.55 73.38
CA LEU A 16 38.30 -9.55 71.94
C LEU A 16 39.32 -10.64 71.58
N ALA A 17 39.15 -11.28 70.42
CA ALA A 17 40.17 -11.46 69.37
C ALA A 17 39.93 -12.74 68.55
N GLY A 18 40.02 -12.62 67.21
CA GLY A 18 40.24 -13.77 66.34
C GLY A 18 39.69 -13.59 64.93
N CYS A 19 40.54 -13.11 64.02
CA CYS A 19 40.26 -12.96 62.60
C CYS A 19 39.87 -14.30 61.94
N SER A 20 38.82 -14.30 61.11
CA SER A 20 38.68 -15.25 60.01
C SER A 20 37.99 -14.61 58.82
N GLY A 21 38.73 -14.53 57.71
CA GLY A 21 38.24 -14.53 56.33
C GLY A 21 37.14 -13.53 55.95
N ASN A 22 37.56 -12.36 55.48
CA ASN A 22 36.75 -11.50 54.63
C ASN A 22 36.55 -12.18 53.26
N ASP A 23 35.56 -13.08 53.15
CA ASP A 23 35.01 -13.51 51.86
C ASP A 23 33.76 -12.68 51.55
N ASP A 24 33.95 -11.39 51.26
CA ASP A 24 32.96 -10.61 50.53
C ASP A 24 32.88 -11.16 49.10
N LYS A 25 32.18 -12.28 48.94
CA LYS A 25 31.67 -12.67 47.63
C LYS A 25 30.69 -11.59 47.22
N ALA A 26 31.18 -10.63 46.43
CA ALA A 26 30.36 -9.68 45.73
C ALA A 26 29.21 -10.45 45.07
N VAL A 27 28.01 -10.30 45.62
CA VAL A 27 26.79 -10.77 44.99
C VAL A 27 26.76 -10.06 43.66
N LYS A 28 27.02 -10.81 42.57
CA LYS A 28 26.87 -10.29 41.22
C LYS A 28 25.45 -9.74 41.14
N LYS A 29 25.31 -8.41 41.08
CA LYS A 29 24.05 -7.78 40.69
C LYS A 29 23.67 -8.41 39.37
N VAL A 30 22.66 -9.28 39.37
CA VAL A 30 22.05 -9.78 38.16
C VAL A 30 21.61 -8.54 37.39
N ALA A 31 22.26 -8.30 36.24
CA ALA A 31 21.88 -7.20 35.38
C ALA A 31 20.41 -7.37 35.04
N THR A 32 19.59 -6.38 35.41
CA THR A 32 18.18 -6.35 35.03
C THR A 32 18.14 -6.41 33.50
N PRO A 33 17.39 -7.35 32.89
CA PRO A 33 17.30 -7.42 31.44
C PRO A 33 16.90 -6.05 30.89
N LYS A 34 17.74 -5.48 30.01
CA LYS A 34 17.42 -4.23 29.34
C LYS A 34 16.13 -4.44 28.57
N ALA A 35 15.11 -3.63 28.85
CA ALA A 35 13.84 -3.68 28.15
C ALA A 35 14.11 -3.61 26.63
N PRO A 36 13.45 -4.45 25.81
CA PRO A 36 13.60 -4.39 24.36
C PRO A 36 13.33 -2.97 23.86
N PRO A 37 14.04 -2.50 22.82
CA PRO A 37 13.77 -1.19 22.24
C PRO A 37 12.32 -1.13 21.75
N LEU A 38 11.62 -0.05 22.11
CA LEU A 38 10.26 0.20 21.64
C LEU A 38 10.30 0.43 20.13
N GLN A 39 9.67 -0.46 19.37
CA GLN A 39 9.54 -0.30 17.92
C GLN A 39 8.67 0.92 17.59
N ALA A 40 9.05 1.63 16.53
CA ALA A 40 8.26 2.73 15.98
C ALA A 40 6.87 2.21 15.59
N PRO A 41 5.77 2.82 16.09
CA PRO A 41 4.45 2.29 15.86
C PRO A 41 3.95 2.56 14.44
N PHE A 42 4.34 3.68 13.82
CA PHE A 42 3.89 4.09 12.49
C PHE A 42 4.74 3.44 11.41
N ARG A 43 4.08 2.91 10.39
CA ARG A 43 4.72 2.13 9.31
C ARG A 43 4.52 2.75 7.94
N PHE A 44 3.48 3.58 7.78
CA PHE A 44 3.15 4.30 6.56
C PHE A 44 2.63 5.69 6.92
N HIS A 45 2.92 6.67 6.07
CA HIS A 45 2.32 8.01 6.11
C HIS A 45 2.25 8.56 4.68
N LYS A 46 1.07 9.03 4.28
CA LYS A 46 0.89 9.80 3.05
C LYS A 46 -0.07 10.96 3.32
N LEU A 47 0.32 12.16 2.88
CA LEU A 47 -0.53 13.33 2.81
C LEU A 47 -1.25 13.35 1.45
N VAL A 48 -2.55 13.61 1.48
CA VAL A 48 -3.40 13.81 0.31
C VAL A 48 -4.11 15.15 0.47
N GLU A 49 -3.72 16.14 -0.32
CA GLU A 49 -4.42 17.42 -0.42
C GLU A 49 -5.48 17.30 -1.52
N VAL A 50 -6.76 17.50 -1.19
CA VAL A 50 -7.85 17.45 -2.18
C VAL A 50 -8.24 18.85 -2.66
N ALA A 51 -8.04 19.87 -1.81
CA ALA A 51 -8.20 21.28 -2.11
C ALA A 51 -7.39 22.09 -1.09
N PRO A 52 -7.07 23.38 -1.36
CA PRO A 52 -6.31 24.20 -0.42
C PRO A 52 -6.92 24.21 0.98
N GLY A 53 -6.18 23.68 1.96
CA GLY A 53 -6.59 23.63 3.36
C GLY A 53 -7.60 22.52 3.68
N ASN A 54 -7.85 21.60 2.76
CA ASN A 54 -8.63 20.38 2.93
C ASN A 54 -7.72 19.17 2.64
N ASP A 55 -7.18 18.62 3.72
CA ASP A 55 -6.07 17.67 3.69
C ASP A 55 -6.41 16.38 4.44
N PHE A 56 -5.84 15.27 3.98
CA PHE A 56 -5.93 13.98 4.63
C PHE A 56 -4.53 13.42 4.89
N ASP A 57 -4.20 13.18 6.15
CA ASP A 57 -3.04 12.38 6.54
C ASP A 57 -3.48 10.94 6.78
N ILE A 58 -2.94 10.01 5.99
CA ILE A 58 -3.20 8.58 6.13
C ILE A 58 -1.98 7.93 6.76
N LEU A 59 -2.18 7.32 7.92
CA LEU A 59 -1.14 6.60 8.65
C LEU A 59 -1.51 5.14 8.81
N SER A 60 -0.51 4.25 8.79
CA SER A 60 -0.68 2.89 9.33
C SER A 60 0.14 2.71 10.59
N TRP A 61 -0.37 1.91 11.53
CA TRP A 61 0.30 1.68 12.79
C TRP A 61 0.10 0.27 13.36
N GLY A 62 1.04 -0.14 14.20
CA GLY A 62 1.04 -1.40 14.95
C GLY A 62 2.43 -1.75 15.46
N ARG A 63 2.51 -2.52 16.56
CA ARG A 63 3.78 -3.06 17.08
C ARG A 63 3.84 -4.58 16.87
N GLY A 64 5.03 -5.13 16.61
CA GLY A 64 5.19 -6.55 16.35
C GLY A 64 4.97 -6.92 14.89
N ALA A 65 4.14 -7.93 14.62
CA ALA A 65 3.92 -8.47 13.29
C ALA A 65 3.42 -7.40 12.31
N THR A 66 3.89 -7.45 11.05
CA THR A 66 3.62 -6.44 10.02
C THR A 66 2.50 -6.82 9.04
N ASP A 67 1.92 -8.00 9.22
CA ASP A 67 0.80 -8.52 8.42
C ASP A 67 -0.58 -8.10 8.96
N VAL A 68 -0.62 -7.47 10.13
CA VAL A 68 -1.83 -6.87 10.71
C VAL A 68 -1.49 -5.55 11.38
N GLY A 69 -2.49 -4.70 11.57
CA GLY A 69 -2.40 -3.45 12.30
C GLY A 69 -3.70 -2.67 12.22
N SER A 70 -3.59 -1.35 12.23
CA SER A 70 -4.71 -0.46 11.95
C SER A 70 -4.23 0.72 11.11
N PHE A 71 -5.16 1.39 10.44
CA PHE A 71 -4.91 2.67 9.80
C PHE A 71 -5.70 3.80 10.48
N ILE A 72 -5.20 5.02 10.31
CA ILE A 72 -5.80 6.26 10.79
C ILE A 72 -5.83 7.23 9.62
N ILE A 73 -6.97 7.85 9.37
CA ILE A 73 -7.17 8.95 8.43
C ILE A 73 -7.48 10.19 9.27
N LEU A 74 -6.59 11.17 9.23
CA LEU A 74 -6.77 12.47 9.88
C LEU A 74 -7.22 13.45 8.81
N HIS A 75 -8.46 13.92 8.91
CA HIS A 75 -9.02 14.92 8.00
C HIS A 75 -8.87 16.31 8.63
N SER A 76 -8.25 17.22 7.90
CA SER A 76 -8.02 18.61 8.29
C SER A 76 -8.70 19.54 7.29
N ASP A 77 -9.85 20.08 7.66
CA ASP A 77 -10.50 21.20 6.96
C ASP A 77 -10.22 22.49 7.74
N SER A 78 -9.08 23.10 7.41
CA SER A 78 -8.59 24.30 8.09
C SER A 78 -9.45 25.52 7.84
N VAL A 79 -10.14 25.59 6.70
CA VAL A 79 -11.04 26.69 6.34
C VAL A 79 -12.31 26.63 7.18
N ALA A 80 -12.88 25.44 7.34
CA ALA A 80 -14.04 25.22 8.21
C ALA A 80 -13.67 25.07 9.70
N MET A 81 -12.38 25.09 10.04
CA MET A 81 -11.86 24.77 11.38
C MET A 81 -12.36 23.42 11.90
N ASN A 82 -12.49 22.43 11.02
CA ASN A 82 -13.02 21.12 11.34
C ASN A 82 -11.95 20.05 11.16
N TYR A 83 -11.79 19.21 12.18
CA TYR A 83 -10.75 18.18 12.22
C TYR A 83 -11.37 16.88 12.69
N THR A 84 -11.34 15.85 11.85
CA THR A 84 -11.95 14.56 12.17
C THR A 84 -10.96 13.43 12.01
N THR A 85 -11.28 12.30 12.63
CA THR A 85 -10.46 11.10 12.58
C THR A 85 -11.32 9.91 12.19
N THR A 86 -10.84 9.13 11.24
CA THR A 86 -11.41 7.84 10.86
C THR A 86 -10.37 6.76 11.08
N THR A 87 -10.76 5.61 11.60
CA THR A 87 -9.86 4.50 11.88
C THR A 87 -10.43 3.21 11.32
N GLY A 88 -9.55 2.24 11.02
CA GLY A 88 -9.97 0.89 10.68
C GLY A 88 -8.87 -0.12 10.91
N ASP A 89 -9.28 -1.39 10.96
CA ASP A 89 -8.34 -2.52 11.02
C ASP A 89 -7.63 -2.66 9.67
N LEU A 90 -6.35 -3.01 9.73
CA LEU A 90 -5.49 -3.20 8.58
C LEU A 90 -5.03 -4.65 8.51
N GLU A 91 -5.30 -5.28 7.37
CA GLU A 91 -4.70 -6.53 6.96
C GLU A 91 -3.59 -6.22 5.94
N GLY A 92 -2.40 -6.72 6.21
CA GLY A 92 -1.23 -6.51 5.37
C GLY A 92 -0.51 -5.19 5.64
N THR A 93 0.25 -4.75 4.63
CA THR A 93 1.03 -3.51 4.66
C THR A 93 0.47 -2.52 3.64
N VAL A 94 0.21 -1.28 4.04
CA VAL A 94 -0.24 -0.22 3.13
C VAL A 94 0.86 0.06 2.09
N VAL A 95 0.46 0.10 0.82
CA VAL A 95 1.37 0.32 -0.32
C VAL A 95 1.15 1.71 -0.90
N ASP A 96 -0.10 2.11 -1.09
CA ASP A 96 -0.44 3.45 -1.55
C ASP A 96 -1.84 3.89 -1.09
N VAL A 97 -2.14 5.17 -1.28
CA VAL A 97 -3.46 5.76 -1.11
C VAL A 97 -3.80 6.57 -2.35
N TYR A 98 -4.98 6.34 -2.91
CA TYR A 98 -5.49 7.06 -4.06
C TYR A 98 -6.61 7.98 -3.62
N ASN A 99 -6.68 9.17 -4.21
CA ASN A 99 -7.85 10.02 -4.13
C ASN A 99 -8.57 10.05 -5.48
N ALA A 100 -9.89 10.12 -5.43
CA ALA A 100 -10.72 10.29 -6.59
C ALA A 100 -11.97 11.13 -6.24
N ASP A 101 -12.73 11.43 -7.28
CA ASP A 101 -14.12 11.89 -7.22
C ASP A 101 -14.83 11.12 -8.37
N MET A 102 -15.14 9.86 -8.11
CA MET A 102 -15.49 8.87 -9.14
C MET A 102 -16.89 9.05 -9.73
N ASP A 103 -17.80 9.67 -8.96
CA ASP A 103 -19.16 10.01 -9.38
C ASP A 103 -19.39 11.51 -9.61
N VAL A 104 -18.36 12.34 -9.43
CA VAL A 104 -18.34 13.78 -9.78
C VAL A 104 -19.35 14.57 -8.93
N ASP A 105 -19.46 14.22 -7.65
CA ASP A 105 -20.31 14.91 -6.68
C ASP A 105 -19.54 15.93 -5.82
N GLY A 106 -18.20 15.98 -5.97
CA GLY A 106 -17.29 16.86 -5.26
C GLY A 106 -16.86 16.35 -3.88
N ASN A 107 -17.36 15.20 -3.43
CA ASN A 107 -16.89 14.53 -2.23
C ASN A 107 -15.70 13.63 -2.59
N PRO A 108 -14.54 13.80 -1.96
CA PRO A 108 -13.40 12.95 -2.27
C PRO A 108 -13.62 11.52 -1.77
N GLU A 109 -13.25 10.54 -2.60
CA GLU A 109 -13.03 9.17 -2.13
C GLU A 109 -11.54 8.90 -1.91
N LEU A 110 -11.21 8.29 -0.77
CA LEU A 110 -9.90 7.74 -0.49
C LEU A 110 -9.93 6.22 -0.59
N LEU A 111 -8.99 5.67 -1.36
CA LEU A 111 -8.78 4.22 -1.50
C LEU A 111 -7.40 3.87 -0.96
N ILE A 112 -7.36 3.19 0.19
CA ILE A 112 -6.12 2.72 0.81
C ILE A 112 -5.83 1.32 0.31
N GLU A 113 -4.73 1.16 -0.42
CA GLU A 113 -4.25 -0.13 -0.91
C GLU A 113 -3.33 -0.77 0.13
N SER A 114 -3.60 -2.04 0.46
CA SER A 114 -2.65 -2.86 1.23
C SER A 114 -2.43 -4.23 0.60
N HIS A 115 -1.25 -4.79 0.82
CA HIS A 115 -0.90 -6.14 0.38
C HIS A 115 -0.84 -7.10 1.57
N SER A 116 -1.63 -8.17 1.48
CA SER A 116 -1.66 -9.26 2.45
C SER A 116 -0.66 -10.37 2.08
N LYS A 117 -0.50 -11.35 2.98
CA LYS A 117 0.28 -12.58 2.68
C LYS A 117 -0.55 -13.62 1.92
N ASP A 118 -1.87 -13.44 1.82
CA ASP A 118 -2.75 -14.38 1.13
C ASP A 118 -2.62 -14.22 -0.38
N THR A 119 -2.08 -15.22 -1.06
CA THR A 119 -1.92 -15.19 -2.53
C THR A 119 -3.23 -15.19 -3.31
N THR A 120 -4.35 -15.52 -2.67
CA THR A 120 -5.70 -15.50 -3.26
C THR A 120 -6.43 -14.19 -3.01
N LYS A 121 -6.14 -13.53 -1.88
CA LYS A 121 -6.61 -12.18 -1.50
C LYS A 121 -5.44 -11.22 -1.29
N TYR A 122 -4.58 -11.16 -2.31
CA TYR A 122 -3.29 -10.48 -2.19
C TYR A 122 -3.41 -8.98 -1.93
N THR A 123 -4.38 -8.32 -2.57
CA THR A 123 -4.59 -6.88 -2.43
C THR A 123 -5.94 -6.59 -1.81
N ASN A 124 -5.92 -5.76 -0.77
CA ASN A 124 -7.09 -5.20 -0.12
C ASN A 124 -7.20 -3.73 -0.48
N ILE A 125 -8.44 -3.25 -0.63
CA ILE A 125 -8.74 -1.83 -0.82
C ILE A 125 -9.74 -1.40 0.26
N TYR A 126 -9.34 -0.48 1.11
CA TYR A 126 -10.23 0.17 2.07
C TYR A 126 -10.70 1.49 1.48
N SER A 127 -11.99 1.58 1.18
CA SER A 127 -12.57 2.73 0.47
C SER A 127 -13.44 3.55 1.40
N PHE A 128 -13.30 4.87 1.33
CA PHE A 128 -14.09 5.83 2.08
C PHE A 128 -14.46 7.01 1.20
N GLU A 129 -15.70 7.45 1.27
CA GLU A 129 -16.15 8.74 0.75
C GLU A 129 -16.25 9.73 1.91
N PHE A 130 -15.81 10.97 1.70
CA PHE A 130 -15.85 12.03 2.71
C PHE A 130 -16.78 13.16 2.28
N ASN A 131 -17.89 13.31 3.01
CA ASN A 131 -18.85 14.37 2.80
C ASN A 131 -18.97 15.22 4.06
N ASN A 132 -18.60 16.51 3.98
CA ASN A 132 -18.68 17.46 5.11
C ASN A 132 -18.12 16.88 6.42
N SER A 133 -16.92 16.29 6.33
CA SER A 133 -16.18 15.66 7.44
C SER A 133 -16.77 14.39 8.03
N ARG A 134 -17.82 13.83 7.42
CA ARG A 134 -18.29 12.47 7.70
C ARG A 134 -17.63 11.50 6.73
N ALA A 135 -16.95 10.49 7.29
CA ALA A 135 -16.46 9.37 6.52
C ALA A 135 -17.54 8.30 6.37
N SER A 136 -17.83 7.92 5.14
CA SER A 136 -18.70 6.80 4.79
C SER A 136 -17.83 5.69 4.22
N LYS A 137 -17.77 4.53 4.90
CA LYS A 137 -17.06 3.37 4.36
C LYS A 137 -17.81 2.84 3.13
N LEU A 138 -17.07 2.59 2.05
CA LEU A 138 -17.57 1.97 0.83
C LEU A 138 -17.10 0.52 0.75
N ASP A 139 -17.98 -0.38 0.34
CA ASP A 139 -17.65 -1.79 0.12
C ASP A 139 -16.96 -1.96 -1.24
N PHE A 140 -15.64 -2.12 -1.22
CA PHE A 140 -14.88 -2.36 -2.43
C PHE A 140 -15.12 -3.80 -2.93
N PRO A 141 -15.48 -4.00 -4.21
CA PRO A 141 -15.92 -5.30 -4.69
C PRO A 141 -14.75 -6.26 -4.88
N ASP A 142 -14.90 -7.48 -4.38
CA ASP A 142 -14.00 -8.59 -4.64
C ASP A 142 -13.98 -8.97 -6.13
N LEU A 143 -12.87 -9.57 -6.57
CA LEU A 143 -12.81 -10.18 -7.90
C LEU A 143 -13.83 -11.33 -8.02
N THR A 144 -14.68 -11.28 -9.04
CA THR A 144 -15.56 -12.41 -9.36
C THR A 144 -14.75 -13.66 -9.73
N ARG A 145 -15.37 -14.85 -9.67
CA ARG A 145 -14.73 -16.12 -10.07
C ARG A 145 -14.12 -16.08 -11.48
N LYS A 146 -14.74 -15.33 -12.41
CA LYS A 146 -14.20 -15.13 -13.76
C LYS A 146 -12.97 -14.23 -13.74
N GLN A 147 -13.05 -13.09 -13.05
CA GLN A 147 -11.97 -12.11 -12.95
C GLN A 147 -10.77 -12.58 -12.12
N SER A 148 -10.95 -13.53 -11.18
CA SER A 148 -9.87 -14.11 -10.38
C SER A 148 -9.15 -15.29 -11.07
N LYS A 149 -9.62 -15.74 -12.24
CA LYS A 149 -8.97 -16.82 -13.00
C LYS A 149 -7.56 -16.41 -13.42
N GLY A 150 -6.56 -17.12 -12.90
CA GLY A 150 -5.14 -16.82 -13.15
C GLY A 150 -4.58 -15.64 -12.37
N TYR A 151 -5.33 -15.08 -11.41
CA TYR A 151 -4.89 -14.01 -10.53
C TYR A 151 -3.84 -14.49 -9.53
N ARG A 152 -2.78 -13.69 -9.32
CA ARG A 152 -1.68 -13.97 -8.37
C ARG A 152 -1.09 -12.71 -7.75
N GLY A 153 -1.89 -11.66 -7.60
CA GLY A 153 -1.40 -10.36 -7.16
C GLY A 153 -0.67 -9.60 -8.27
N GLN A 154 0.32 -8.80 -7.86
CA GLN A 154 1.03 -7.85 -8.74
C GLN A 154 0.10 -6.82 -9.39
N ASP A 155 -0.89 -6.40 -8.61
CA ASP A 155 -1.83 -5.36 -8.95
C ASP A 155 -1.12 -4.03 -9.08
N ASN A 156 -1.50 -3.30 -10.11
CA ASN A 156 -1.13 -1.92 -10.35
C ASN A 156 -2.42 -1.12 -10.41
N PHE A 157 -2.61 -0.22 -9.44
CA PHE A 157 -3.75 0.67 -9.39
C PHE A 157 -3.37 2.07 -9.86
N TYR A 158 -4.28 2.74 -10.55
CA TYR A 158 -4.10 4.11 -10.99
C TYR A 158 -5.44 4.77 -11.32
N ILE A 159 -5.46 6.10 -11.27
CA ILE A 159 -6.60 6.89 -11.72
C ILE A 159 -6.41 7.25 -13.19
N LYS A 160 -7.44 7.02 -14.00
CA LYS A 160 -7.49 7.44 -15.40
C LYS A 160 -8.88 7.98 -15.71
N GLU A 161 -8.97 9.22 -16.20
CA GLU A 161 -10.24 9.84 -16.60
C GLU A 161 -11.30 9.80 -15.48
N GLY A 162 -10.88 10.03 -14.23
CA GLY A 162 -11.77 9.98 -13.05
C GLY A 162 -12.20 8.57 -12.64
N LYS A 163 -11.65 7.52 -13.27
CA LYS A 163 -11.94 6.12 -12.95
C LYS A 163 -10.77 5.46 -12.25
N PHE A 164 -11.06 4.58 -11.29
CA PHE A 164 -10.05 3.78 -10.63
C PHE A 164 -9.80 2.51 -11.44
N ILE A 165 -8.58 2.34 -11.93
CA ILE A 165 -8.19 1.23 -12.78
C ILE A 165 -7.29 0.28 -12.00
N ARG A 166 -7.54 -1.02 -12.14
CA ARG A 166 -6.70 -2.10 -11.63
C ARG A 166 -6.18 -2.92 -12.80
N GLU A 167 -4.88 -3.08 -12.87
CA GLU A 167 -4.22 -3.93 -13.85
C GLU A 167 -3.39 -4.99 -13.15
N PHE A 168 -3.49 -6.27 -13.57
CA PHE A 168 -2.62 -7.33 -13.06
C PHE A 168 -2.30 -8.39 -14.12
N PRO A 169 -1.13 -9.05 -14.03
CA PRO A 169 -0.76 -10.14 -14.93
C PRO A 169 -1.64 -11.39 -14.74
N ILE A 170 -1.89 -12.09 -15.84
CA ILE A 170 -2.64 -13.35 -15.83
C ILE A 170 -1.66 -14.52 -15.88
N TYR A 171 -1.85 -15.50 -15.00
CA TYR A 171 -1.05 -16.73 -14.95
C TYR A 171 -1.83 -17.95 -15.46
N THR A 172 -1.10 -18.89 -16.07
CA THR A 172 -1.61 -20.21 -16.47
C THR A 172 -1.02 -21.32 -15.58
N GLY A 173 -1.84 -22.32 -15.27
CA GLY A 173 -1.47 -23.43 -14.39
C GLY A 173 -1.78 -23.16 -12.92
N GLU A 174 -1.38 -24.09 -12.05
CA GLU A 174 -1.75 -24.10 -10.63
C GLU A 174 -0.53 -24.14 -9.71
N GLY A 175 -0.73 -23.76 -8.44
CA GLY A 175 0.30 -23.84 -7.41
C GLY A 175 1.60 -23.10 -7.76
N LYS A 176 2.74 -23.55 -7.24
CA LYS A 176 4.04 -22.88 -7.49
C LYS A 176 4.53 -22.98 -8.94
N ALA A 177 3.94 -23.86 -9.76
CA ALA A 177 4.36 -24.10 -11.14
C ALA A 177 3.70 -23.18 -12.17
N ALA A 178 2.74 -22.36 -11.77
CA ALA A 178 2.06 -21.45 -12.69
C ALA A 178 3.02 -20.42 -13.29
N LYS A 179 2.81 -20.09 -14.56
CA LYS A 179 3.66 -19.18 -15.32
C LYS A 179 2.86 -17.98 -15.84
N PRO A 180 3.47 -16.79 -15.97
CA PRO A 180 2.83 -15.66 -16.63
C PRO A 180 2.41 -16.04 -18.05
N SER A 181 1.18 -15.73 -18.42
CA SER A 181 0.67 -15.94 -19.77
C SER A 181 1.20 -14.90 -20.78
N GLY A 182 1.71 -13.77 -20.28
CA GLY A 182 2.03 -12.58 -21.06
C GLY A 182 0.85 -11.62 -21.22
N ALA A 183 -0.39 -12.07 -20.94
CA ALA A 183 -1.57 -11.21 -20.90
C ALA A 183 -1.73 -10.52 -19.54
N LYS A 184 -2.46 -9.41 -19.54
CA LYS A 184 -2.88 -8.68 -18.34
C LYS A 184 -4.40 -8.56 -18.32
N ARG A 185 -4.97 -8.57 -17.12
CA ARG A 185 -6.37 -8.23 -16.89
C ARG A 185 -6.45 -6.77 -16.46
N VAL A 186 -7.39 -6.03 -17.05
CA VAL A 186 -7.63 -4.62 -16.72
C VAL A 186 -9.09 -4.47 -16.31
N LEU A 187 -9.30 -3.98 -15.09
CA LEU A 187 -10.61 -3.71 -14.51
C LEU A 187 -10.74 -2.21 -14.23
N GLN A 188 -11.89 -1.66 -14.60
CA GLN A 188 -12.30 -0.31 -14.31
C GLN A 188 -13.36 -0.33 -13.23
N TYR A 189 -13.14 0.45 -12.18
CA TYR A 189 -14.08 0.69 -11.10
C TYR A 189 -14.67 2.09 -11.27
N SER A 190 -15.98 2.19 -11.12
CA SER A 190 -16.73 3.45 -11.09
C SER A 190 -17.67 3.45 -9.90
N LEU A 191 -17.95 4.62 -9.35
CA LEU A 191 -18.94 4.78 -8.29
C LEU A 191 -20.28 5.23 -8.87
N ARG A 192 -21.38 4.69 -8.35
CA ARG A 192 -22.74 5.17 -8.61
C ARG A 192 -23.60 4.93 -7.38
N ASN A 193 -24.15 6.00 -6.80
CA ASN A 193 -24.94 5.94 -5.56
C ASN A 193 -24.17 5.21 -4.44
N ASN A 194 -22.90 5.58 -4.23
CA ASN A 194 -22.02 5.01 -3.20
C ASN A 194 -21.80 3.49 -3.35
N SER A 195 -22.03 2.95 -4.55
CA SER A 195 -21.81 1.54 -4.86
C SER A 195 -20.88 1.41 -6.06
N PHE A 196 -19.87 0.55 -5.94
CA PHE A 196 -18.94 0.28 -7.02
C PHE A 196 -19.59 -0.54 -8.13
N THR A 197 -19.30 -0.14 -9.35
CA THR A 197 -19.52 -0.91 -10.57
C THR A 197 -18.18 -1.30 -11.17
N VAL A 198 -18.08 -2.50 -11.73
CA VAL A 198 -16.83 -3.04 -12.27
C VAL A 198 -17.02 -3.43 -13.72
N GLU A 199 -16.19 -2.87 -14.60
CA GLU A 199 -16.10 -3.22 -16.01
C GLU A 199 -14.74 -3.85 -16.30
N GLN A 200 -14.71 -5.00 -16.98
CA GLN A 200 -13.46 -5.58 -17.45
C GLN A 200 -13.15 -5.05 -18.85
N LEU A 201 -12.06 -4.30 -18.98
CA LEU A 201 -11.64 -3.69 -20.24
C LEU A 201 -10.82 -4.66 -21.11
N SER A 202 -10.17 -5.65 -20.49
CA SER A 202 -9.35 -6.65 -21.20
C SER A 202 -10.21 -7.78 -21.79
N LYS A 203 -9.87 -8.22 -23.01
CA LYS A 203 -10.30 -9.51 -23.56
C LYS A 203 -9.27 -10.56 -23.15
N ASP A 204 -9.57 -11.35 -22.12
CA ASP A 204 -8.60 -12.31 -21.58
C ASP A 204 -8.40 -13.49 -22.54
N SER A 205 -7.17 -13.85 -22.89
CA SER A 205 -6.88 -15.07 -23.68
C SER A 205 -6.95 -16.38 -22.88
N THR A 206 -7.66 -16.43 -21.74
CA THR A 206 -7.69 -17.64 -20.90
C THR A 206 -8.80 -18.62 -21.22
N ASP A 207 -9.69 -18.27 -22.15
CA ASP A 207 -10.65 -19.21 -22.70
C ASP A 207 -9.97 -19.90 -23.89
N LYS A 208 -10.00 -21.23 -23.90
CA LYS A 208 -9.20 -22.09 -24.80
C LYS A 208 -9.56 -21.94 -26.30
N ASP A 209 -10.41 -20.98 -26.65
CA ASP A 209 -10.97 -20.80 -28.00
C ASP A 209 -10.51 -19.51 -28.70
N ASP A 210 -9.70 -18.65 -28.06
CA ASP A 210 -9.15 -17.46 -28.72
C ASP A 210 -7.71 -17.69 -29.22
N PRO A 211 -7.43 -17.49 -30.52
CA PRO A 211 -6.10 -17.70 -31.07
C PRO A 211 -5.11 -16.72 -30.45
N VAL A 212 -4.08 -17.27 -29.83
CA VAL A 212 -2.93 -16.56 -29.26
C VAL A 212 -2.27 -15.70 -30.36
N ILE A 213 -2.48 -14.40 -30.32
CA ILE A 213 -1.72 -13.46 -31.15
C ILE A 213 -0.32 -13.37 -30.54
N GLN A 214 0.66 -13.93 -31.26
CA GLN A 214 2.08 -13.85 -30.91
C GLN A 214 2.56 -12.38 -30.96
N PRO A 215 3.46 -11.96 -30.07
CA PRO A 215 4.01 -10.61 -30.11
C PRO A 215 4.86 -10.42 -31.37
N VAL A 216 4.46 -9.44 -32.19
CA VAL A 216 5.19 -9.05 -33.40
C VAL A 216 6.57 -8.51 -32.98
N LYS A 217 7.63 -9.21 -33.40
CA LYS A 217 9.01 -8.69 -33.39
C LYS A 217 9.04 -7.43 -34.25
N GLN A 218 9.38 -6.29 -33.63
CA GLN A 218 9.74 -5.09 -34.38
C GLN A 218 11.06 -5.33 -35.13
N GLU A 219 10.97 -5.48 -36.45
CA GLU A 219 12.12 -5.39 -37.35
C GLU A 219 12.44 -3.91 -37.62
N ASN A 220 13.62 -3.46 -37.16
CA ASN A 220 14.18 -2.17 -37.50
C ASN A 220 14.52 -2.12 -38.99
N LYS A 221 13.78 -1.33 -39.79
CA LYS A 221 14.21 -0.98 -41.15
C LYS A 221 14.99 0.34 -41.14
N ALA A 222 16.30 0.20 -41.31
CA ALA A 222 17.22 1.29 -41.63
C ALA A 222 16.90 1.93 -43.00
N MET A 223 16.89 3.25 -43.04
CA MET A 223 16.66 4.07 -44.23
C MET A 223 17.96 4.18 -45.05
N VAL A 224 18.05 3.43 -46.16
CA VAL A 224 19.14 3.54 -47.14
C VAL A 224 18.74 4.53 -48.23
N LYS A 225 19.44 5.67 -48.29
CA LYS A 225 19.42 6.60 -49.44
C LYS A 225 20.10 5.94 -50.64
N LYS A 226 19.41 5.89 -51.79
CA LYS A 226 20.03 5.56 -53.08
C LYS A 226 19.87 6.71 -54.07
N SER A 227 21.01 7.25 -54.46
CA SER A 227 21.23 8.15 -55.59
C SER A 227 21.00 7.41 -56.91
N GLY A 228 20.41 8.10 -57.91
CA GLY A 228 20.14 7.53 -59.23
C GLY A 228 19.85 8.61 -60.27
N LYS A 229 20.90 9.06 -60.94
CA LYS A 229 20.98 10.07 -62.00
C LYS A 229 20.54 9.47 -63.34
N LYS A 230 19.65 10.12 -64.11
CA LYS A 230 19.59 9.97 -65.59
C LYS A 230 19.01 11.22 -66.29
N LYS A 231 19.87 11.86 -67.08
CA LYS A 231 19.62 12.78 -68.23
C LYS A 231 18.79 12.03 -69.31
N SER A 232 18.14 12.60 -70.33
CA SER A 232 17.80 13.93 -70.84
C SER A 232 16.90 13.72 -72.08
N SER A 233 16.02 14.67 -72.43
CA SER A 233 15.96 15.34 -73.76
C SER A 233 14.56 15.87 -74.13
N SER A 234 14.53 17.17 -74.51
CA SER A 234 13.76 17.88 -75.56
C SER A 234 12.24 17.60 -75.71
N LYS A 235 11.30 18.56 -75.92
CA LYS A 235 11.32 19.78 -76.75
C LYS A 235 9.99 20.58 -76.53
N LYS A 236 10.10 21.89 -76.27
CA LYS A 236 9.42 23.03 -76.94
C LYS A 236 7.86 23.08 -77.07
N LYS A 237 7.21 24.09 -76.45
CA LYS A 237 6.38 25.11 -77.16
C LYS A 237 5.99 26.34 -76.30
N ARG A 238 5.99 27.50 -76.97
CA ARG A 238 5.78 28.91 -76.53
C ARG A 238 4.31 29.25 -76.25
N ARG A 239 4.05 30.20 -75.33
CA ARG A 239 3.40 31.54 -75.51
C ARG A 239 3.02 32.08 -74.10
N HIS A 240 3.57 33.19 -73.58
CA HIS A 240 3.47 34.63 -73.88
C HIS A 240 2.27 35.35 -73.22
N ARG A 241 2.62 36.38 -72.40
CA ARG A 241 1.83 37.58 -71.98
C ARG A 241 0.73 37.33 -70.93
N ARG A 242 0.47 38.22 -69.96
CA ARG A 242 0.74 39.66 -69.84
C ARG A 242 0.70 40.08 -68.36
N ARG A 243 1.45 41.15 -68.04
CA ARG A 243 1.35 41.98 -66.84
C ARG A 243 -0.06 42.59 -66.72
N GLU A 244 -0.57 42.69 -65.51
CA GLU A 244 -0.65 43.93 -64.70
C GLU A 244 -0.73 43.55 -63.22
#